data_AF-A0A5E4J0H8-F1
#
_entry.id   AF-A0A5E4J0H8-F1
#
_cell.length_a   1.000
_cell.length_b   1.000
_cell.length_c   1.000
_cell.angle_alpha   90.00
_cell.angle_beta   90.00
_cell.angle_gamma   90.00
#
_symmetry.space_group_name_H-M   'P 1'
#
loop_
_entity.id
_entity.type
_entity.pdbx_description
1 polymer ?
#
loop_
_entity_poly.entity_id
_entity_poly.type
_entity_poly.pdbx_seq_one_letter_code
_entity_poly.pdbx_strand_id
1 'polypeptide(L)'
;MMEESFVLPGDAVGSAEEFVPGDCTYAKGGVIFASTTGLVKVDPKTRAAHVIPKTNAPVKLCLGDIVVGEVIDLKDSLVIVSLAFKKGHEDRPISDEEATIHISNVRNSYVKDLRHLFSLRDILKAKIIDERQMRLSTGDEDLGVIKAYCNRCMTGLVRKDGKLVCPSCANTETRKTSSAYGLGVV
;
A
#
# COMPACT_ATOMS: atom_id res chain seq x y z
N MET A 1 -32.52 -6.10 15.48
CA MET A 1 -31.12 -6.31 15.10
C MET A 1 -31.19 -7.15 13.84
N MET A 2 -30.81 -6.64 12.66
CA MET A 2 -30.70 -7.50 11.48
C MET A 2 -29.45 -8.37 11.70
N GLU A 3 -29.67 -9.68 11.75
CA GLU A 3 -28.62 -10.69 11.88
C GLU A 3 -27.56 -10.49 10.81
N GLU A 4 -26.28 -10.56 11.22
CA GLU A 4 -25.13 -10.61 10.32
C GLU A 4 -25.26 -11.85 9.43
N SER A 5 -25.92 -11.67 8.28
CA SER A 5 -26.28 -12.76 7.39
C SER A 5 -25.07 -13.11 6.53
N PHE A 6 -24.65 -14.37 6.60
CA PHE A 6 -23.60 -14.90 5.74
C PHE A 6 -24.17 -15.20 4.36
N VAL A 7 -23.50 -14.69 3.33
CA VAL A 7 -23.96 -14.75 1.92
C VAL A 7 -22.89 -15.31 1.01
N LEU A 8 -23.31 -15.97 -0.05
CA LEU A 8 -22.51 -16.44 -1.17
C LEU A 8 -22.69 -15.53 -2.39
N PRO A 9 -21.75 -15.53 -3.36
CA PRO A 9 -21.90 -14.79 -4.60
C PRO A 9 -23.19 -15.18 -5.33
N GLY A 10 -24.01 -14.19 -5.66
CA GLY A 10 -25.33 -14.38 -6.26
C GLY A 10 -26.50 -14.43 -5.28
N ASP A 11 -26.25 -14.48 -3.97
CA ASP A 11 -27.32 -14.38 -2.97
C ASP A 11 -27.87 -12.95 -2.90
N ALA A 12 -29.18 -12.84 -2.63
CA ALA A 12 -29.86 -11.56 -2.47
C ALA A 12 -29.48 -10.93 -1.13
N VAL A 13 -29.03 -9.68 -1.18
CA VAL A 13 -28.60 -8.89 -0.02
C VAL A 13 -29.70 -7.90 0.40
N GLY A 14 -30.49 -7.40 -0.54
CA GLY A 14 -31.60 -6.48 -0.27
C GLY A 14 -32.24 -5.91 -1.54
N SER A 15 -33.31 -5.13 -1.38
CA SER A 15 -33.94 -4.40 -2.49
C SER A 15 -33.18 -3.11 -2.82
N ALA A 16 -33.05 -2.79 -4.11
CA ALA A 16 -32.51 -1.52 -4.58
C ALA A 16 -33.45 -0.32 -4.29
N GLU A 17 -34.69 -0.58 -3.86
CA GLU A 17 -35.62 0.45 -3.38
C GLU A 17 -35.31 0.87 -1.93
N GLU A 18 -34.75 -0.05 -1.14
CA GLU A 18 -34.46 0.16 0.27
C GLU A 18 -33.00 0.58 0.50
N PHE A 19 -32.08 0.04 -0.32
CA PHE A 19 -30.64 0.17 -0.14
C PHE A 19 -29.93 0.57 -1.43
N VAL A 20 -28.71 1.09 -1.28
CA VAL A 20 -27.80 1.40 -2.38
C VAL A 20 -26.73 0.30 -2.45
N PRO A 21 -26.34 -0.19 -3.64
CA PRO A 21 -25.25 -1.17 -3.75
C PRO A 21 -23.92 -0.55 -3.27
N GLY A 22 -23.30 -1.18 -2.28
CA GLY A 22 -21.98 -0.84 -1.76
C GLY A 22 -20.88 -1.79 -2.24
N ASP A 23 -19.69 -1.70 -1.61
CA ASP A 23 -18.57 -2.61 -1.86
C ASP A 23 -18.99 -4.09 -1.79
N CYS A 24 -18.48 -4.87 -2.75
CA CYS A 24 -18.75 -6.30 -2.92
C CYS A 24 -20.24 -6.66 -3.14
N THR A 25 -21.02 -5.74 -3.71
CA THR A 25 -22.39 -5.99 -4.16
C THR A 25 -22.63 -5.42 -5.56
N TYR A 26 -23.68 -5.88 -6.24
CA TYR A 26 -24.13 -5.30 -7.51
C TYR A 26 -25.66 -5.32 -7.59
N ALA A 27 -26.25 -4.37 -8.30
CA ALA A 27 -27.68 -4.32 -8.53
C ALA A 27 -28.05 -4.95 -9.89
N LYS A 28 -29.06 -5.83 -9.91
CA LYS A 28 -29.62 -6.39 -11.15
C LYS A 28 -31.13 -6.59 -10.97
N GLY A 29 -31.94 -6.01 -11.87
CA GLY A 29 -33.39 -6.21 -11.83
C GLY A 29 -34.06 -5.74 -10.54
N GLY A 30 -33.59 -4.65 -9.93
CA GLY A 30 -34.18 -4.10 -8.69
C GLY A 30 -33.73 -4.78 -7.40
N VAL A 31 -32.91 -5.84 -7.49
CA VAL A 31 -32.36 -6.55 -6.32
C VAL A 31 -30.85 -6.35 -6.27
N ILE A 32 -30.33 -6.18 -5.06
CA ILE A 32 -28.90 -6.13 -4.78
C ILE A 32 -28.42 -7.54 -4.44
N PHE A 33 -27.39 -7.99 -5.13
CA PHE A 33 -26.79 -9.30 -4.96
C PHE A 33 -25.36 -9.18 -4.44
N ALA A 34 -24.91 -10.19 -3.70
CA ALA A 34 -23.54 -10.32 -3.27
C ALA A 34 -22.62 -10.67 -4.45
N SER A 35 -21.46 -10.01 -4.57
CA SER A 35 -20.42 -10.40 -5.53
C SER A 35 -19.33 -11.29 -4.94
N THR A 36 -19.30 -11.44 -3.62
CA THR A 36 -18.32 -12.24 -2.89
C THR A 36 -18.96 -12.99 -1.72
N THR A 37 -18.26 -13.98 -1.16
CA THR A 37 -18.68 -14.68 0.05
C THR A 37 -18.31 -13.89 1.30
N GLY A 38 -19.28 -13.57 2.17
CA GLY A 38 -19.02 -12.76 3.35
C GLY A 38 -20.23 -12.49 4.24
N LEU A 39 -20.11 -11.49 5.12
CA LEU A 39 -21.20 -11.03 5.98
C LEU A 39 -21.79 -9.73 5.44
N VAL A 40 -23.11 -9.65 5.38
CA VAL A 40 -23.80 -8.42 4.99
C VAL A 40 -23.69 -7.38 6.10
N LYS A 41 -23.32 -6.16 5.71
CA LYS A 41 -23.30 -4.98 6.58
C LYS A 41 -23.94 -3.79 5.87
N VAL A 42 -24.93 -3.19 6.51
CA VAL A 42 -25.60 -1.99 5.97
C VAL A 42 -25.09 -0.77 6.72
N ASP A 43 -24.66 0.26 5.99
CA ASP A 43 -24.39 1.56 6.56
C ASP A 43 -25.70 2.31 6.82
N PRO A 44 -26.04 2.65 8.07
CA PRO A 44 -27.33 3.26 8.39
C PRO A 44 -27.46 4.72 7.91
N LYS A 45 -26.36 5.40 7.58
CA LYS A 45 -26.37 6.80 7.12
C LYS A 45 -26.57 6.88 5.62
N THR A 46 -25.84 6.07 4.86
CA THR A 46 -25.92 6.08 3.39
C THR A 46 -26.92 5.06 2.84
N ARG A 47 -27.41 4.16 3.70
CA ARG A 47 -28.19 2.96 3.31
C ARG A 47 -27.43 2.06 2.32
N ALA A 48 -26.11 2.13 2.30
CA ALA A 48 -25.30 1.30 1.43
C ALA A 48 -25.22 -0.13 2.02
N ALA A 49 -25.58 -1.13 1.21
CA ALA A 49 -25.44 -2.54 1.57
C ALA A 49 -24.10 -3.06 1.06
N HIS A 50 -23.25 -3.49 1.99
CA HIS A 50 -21.92 -4.02 1.72
C HIS A 50 -21.87 -5.49 2.08
N VAL A 51 -20.99 -6.24 1.41
CA VAL A 51 -20.59 -7.57 1.88
C VAL A 51 -19.15 -7.48 2.36
N ILE A 52 -18.92 -7.79 3.64
CA ILE A 52 -17.59 -7.87 4.22
C ILE A 52 -17.05 -9.28 3.92
N PRO A 53 -16.10 -9.42 2.98
CA PRO A 53 -15.63 -10.72 2.55
C PRO A 53 -15.01 -11.49 3.73
N LYS A 54 -15.43 -12.74 3.91
CA LYS A 54 -14.82 -13.70 4.86
C LYS A 54 -13.87 -14.67 4.15
N THR A 55 -13.69 -14.49 2.84
CA THR A 55 -12.87 -15.32 1.97
C THR A 55 -11.73 -14.49 1.36
N ASN A 56 -11.02 -15.04 0.37
CA ASN A 56 -9.84 -14.43 -0.24
C ASN A 56 -10.18 -13.27 -1.18
N ALA A 57 -10.83 -12.22 -0.67
CA ALA A 57 -11.07 -11.01 -1.44
C ALA A 57 -9.75 -10.26 -1.72
N PRO A 58 -9.63 -9.59 -2.87
CA PRO A 58 -8.49 -8.76 -3.20
C PRO A 58 -8.25 -7.69 -2.12
N VAL A 59 -6.99 -7.46 -1.78
CA VAL A 59 -6.62 -6.42 -0.84
C VAL A 59 -6.88 -5.07 -1.49
N LYS A 60 -7.83 -4.31 -0.95
CA LYS A 60 -8.12 -2.96 -1.41
C LYS A 60 -7.09 -1.99 -0.82
N LEU A 61 -6.51 -1.18 -1.69
CA LEU A 61 -5.61 -0.09 -1.36
C LEU A 61 -6.42 1.19 -1.25
N CYS A 62 -6.42 1.77 -0.06
CA CYS A 62 -7.19 2.96 0.28
C CYS A 62 -6.27 4.10 0.70
N LEU A 63 -6.78 5.33 0.61
CA LEU A 63 -6.10 6.50 1.15
C LEU A 63 -5.72 6.29 2.62
N GLY A 64 -4.45 6.55 2.94
CA GLY A 64 -3.90 6.43 4.29
C GLY A 64 -3.28 5.07 4.62
N ASP A 65 -3.45 4.05 3.77
CA ASP A 65 -2.83 2.75 3.97
C ASP A 65 -1.30 2.82 3.85
N ILE A 66 -0.64 1.93 4.59
CA ILE A 66 0.81 1.73 4.51
C ILE A 66 1.09 0.54 3.62
N VAL A 67 1.92 0.77 2.60
CA VAL A 67 2.31 -0.23 1.61
C VAL A 67 3.83 -0.39 1.58
N VAL A 68 4.27 -1.56 1.14
CA VAL A 68 5.66 -1.88 0.87
C VAL A 68 5.83 -2.20 -0.59
N GLY A 69 6.92 -1.69 -1.16
CA GLY A 69 7.25 -1.93 -2.56
C GLY A 69 8.73 -1.74 -2.86
N GLU A 70 9.11 -2.10 -4.08
CA GLU A 70 10.47 -1.98 -4.61
C GLU A 70 10.55 -0.81 -5.59
N VAL A 71 11.61 -0.01 -5.49
CA VAL A 71 11.89 1.06 -6.47
C VAL A 71 12.31 0.44 -7.80
N ILE A 72 11.50 0.63 -8.84
CA ILE A 72 11.76 0.10 -10.18
C ILE A 72 12.33 1.14 -11.15
N ASP A 73 12.05 2.43 -10.93
CA ASP A 73 12.59 3.52 -11.75
C ASP A 73 12.71 4.83 -10.95
N LEU A 74 13.65 5.68 -11.36
CA LEU A 74 13.95 6.97 -10.75
C LEU A 74 14.11 8.04 -11.82
N LYS A 75 13.23 9.04 -11.77
CA LYS A 75 13.26 10.25 -12.59
C LYS A 75 13.67 11.44 -11.74
N ASP A 76 13.89 12.60 -12.36
CA ASP A 76 14.36 13.81 -11.65
C ASP A 76 13.43 14.23 -10.49
N SER A 77 12.11 14.07 -10.66
CA SER A 77 11.10 14.48 -9.68
C SER A 77 10.16 13.36 -9.22
N LEU A 78 10.34 12.14 -9.71
CA LEU A 78 9.45 11.00 -9.44
C LEU A 78 10.24 9.73 -9.14
N VAL A 79 9.82 9.02 -8.10
CA VAL A 79 10.22 7.63 -7.83
C VAL A 79 9.06 6.73 -8.23
N ILE A 80 9.33 5.70 -9.03
CA ILE A 80 8.35 4.70 -9.43
C ILE A 80 8.60 3.43 -8.60
N VAL A 81 7.55 2.94 -7.97
CA VAL A 81 7.59 1.84 -7.01
C VAL A 81 6.61 0.75 -7.46
N SER A 82 7.10 -0.48 -7.59
CA SER A 82 6.25 -1.66 -7.74
C SER A 82 5.79 -2.11 -6.36
N LEU A 83 4.48 -2.12 -6.12
CA LEU A 83 3.92 -2.46 -4.82
C LEU A 83 3.88 -3.99 -4.62
N ALA A 84 4.31 -4.46 -3.46
CA ALA A 84 4.37 -5.88 -3.11
C ALA A 84 3.23 -6.32 -2.19
N PHE A 85 2.96 -5.55 -1.13
CA PHE A 85 1.87 -5.83 -0.19
C PHE A 85 1.50 -4.59 0.64
N LYS A 86 0.33 -4.68 1.27
CA LYS A 86 -0.17 -3.71 2.26
C LYS A 86 0.12 -4.22 3.67
N LYS A 87 0.48 -3.32 4.58
CA LYS A 87 0.68 -3.62 6.00
C LYS A 87 -0.59 -4.26 6.60
N GLY A 88 -0.44 -5.37 7.31
CA GLY A 88 -1.55 -6.17 7.85
C GLY A 88 -2.16 -7.17 6.87
N HIS A 89 -1.67 -7.22 5.63
CA HIS A 89 -2.05 -8.20 4.60
C HIS A 89 -0.79 -8.80 3.94
N GLU A 90 0.26 -9.06 4.73
CA GLU A 90 1.58 -9.48 4.26
C GLU A 90 1.56 -10.84 3.53
N ASP A 91 0.69 -11.76 3.95
CA ASP A 91 0.49 -13.07 3.32
C ASP A 91 -0.24 -13.00 1.96
N ARG A 92 -0.66 -11.80 1.53
CA ARG A 92 -1.43 -11.62 0.30
C ARG A 92 -0.73 -10.64 -0.63
N PRO A 93 -0.25 -11.09 -1.80
CA PRO A 93 0.24 -10.18 -2.81
C PRO A 93 -0.91 -9.29 -3.28
N ILE A 94 -0.61 -8.02 -3.45
CA ILE A 94 -1.46 -7.09 -4.21
C ILE A 94 -1.22 -7.32 -5.70
N SER A 95 -2.21 -6.97 -6.53
CA SER A 95 -2.03 -6.96 -7.99
C SER A 95 -0.79 -6.14 -8.35
N ASP A 96 -0.06 -6.54 -9.40
CA ASP A 96 1.07 -5.80 -9.96
C ASP A 96 0.66 -4.35 -10.26
N GLU A 97 0.88 -3.47 -9.29
CA GLU A 97 0.44 -2.09 -9.31
C GLU A 97 1.65 -1.18 -9.07
N GLU A 98 1.84 -0.25 -10.00
CA GLU A 98 2.87 0.76 -9.90
C GLU A 98 2.33 2.00 -9.21
N ALA A 99 3.13 2.53 -8.29
CA ALA A 99 2.81 3.71 -7.52
C ALA A 99 3.96 4.71 -7.60
N THR A 100 3.65 5.99 -7.37
CA THR A 100 4.63 7.07 -7.56
C THR A 100 4.83 7.92 -6.31
N ILE A 101 6.08 8.25 -6.01
CA ILE A 101 6.44 9.24 -4.98
C ILE A 101 7.00 10.46 -5.70
N HIS A 102 6.29 11.59 -5.63
CA HIS A 102 6.81 12.87 -6.11
C HIS A 102 7.80 13.47 -5.11
N ILE A 103 8.79 14.22 -5.60
CA ILE A 103 9.84 14.85 -4.78
C ILE A 103 9.31 15.70 -3.61
N SER A 104 8.13 16.32 -3.77
CA SER A 104 7.46 17.08 -2.71
C SER A 104 6.96 16.21 -1.55
N ASN A 105 6.78 14.91 -1.76
CA ASN A 105 6.16 13.99 -0.81
C ASN A 105 7.18 13.07 -0.13
N VAL A 106 8.47 13.37 -0.28
CA VAL A 106 9.54 12.53 0.25
C VAL A 106 9.84 12.84 1.72
N ARG A 107 9.84 14.11 2.10
CA ARG A 107 10.11 14.62 3.45
C ARG A 107 9.64 16.09 3.56
N ASN A 108 9.47 16.58 4.78
CA ASN A 108 9.03 17.97 5.01
C ASN A 108 10.09 19.03 4.68
N SER A 109 11.37 18.65 4.59
CA SER A 109 12.47 19.55 4.24
C SER A 109 12.80 19.50 2.74
N TYR A 110 13.26 20.62 2.19
CA TYR A 110 13.58 20.74 0.77
C TYR A 110 14.50 19.62 0.28
N VAL A 111 14.09 18.93 -0.80
CA VAL A 111 14.86 17.87 -1.47
C VAL A 111 15.35 18.43 -2.80
N LYS A 112 16.67 18.42 -2.99
CA LYS A 112 17.28 18.82 -4.27
C LYS A 112 17.34 17.67 -5.28
N ASP A 113 17.63 16.46 -4.80
CA ASP A 113 17.86 15.30 -5.67
C ASP A 113 17.36 14.01 -5.00
N LEU A 114 16.54 13.25 -5.73
CA LEU A 114 15.99 11.97 -5.29
C LEU A 114 17.03 10.86 -5.22
N ARG A 115 18.10 10.94 -6.03
CA ARG A 115 19.16 9.91 -6.13
C ARG A 115 19.99 9.77 -4.86
N HIS A 116 19.92 10.75 -3.95
CA HIS A 116 20.54 10.67 -2.62
C HIS A 116 19.62 10.06 -1.55
N LEU A 117 18.34 9.86 -1.88
CA LEU A 117 17.31 9.40 -0.96
C LEU A 117 16.81 7.99 -1.32
N PHE A 118 16.80 7.66 -2.60
CA PHE A 118 16.37 6.38 -3.13
C PHE A 118 17.33 5.89 -4.21
N SER A 119 17.38 4.58 -4.38
CA SER A 119 18.07 3.91 -5.47
C SER A 119 17.23 2.77 -6.02
N LEU A 120 17.55 2.32 -7.22
CA LEU A 120 16.89 1.17 -7.82
C LEU A 120 17.00 -0.04 -6.90
N ARG A 121 15.92 -0.82 -6.81
CA ARG A 121 15.80 -2.03 -5.98
C ARG A 121 15.80 -1.79 -4.47
N ASP A 122 15.75 -0.53 -4.05
CA ASP A 122 15.47 -0.23 -2.65
C ASP A 122 14.05 -0.69 -2.32
N ILE A 123 13.91 -1.40 -1.20
CA ILE A 123 12.60 -1.76 -0.66
C ILE A 123 12.21 -0.68 0.34
N LEU A 124 11.03 -0.10 0.16
CA LEU A 124 10.55 1.02 0.96
C LEU A 124 9.14 0.80 1.48
N LYS A 125 8.86 1.46 2.60
CA LYS A 125 7.55 1.58 3.22
C LYS A 125 7.03 3.00 2.99
N ALA A 126 5.83 3.13 2.43
CA ALA A 126 5.23 4.41 2.11
C ALA A 126 3.73 4.42 2.41
N LYS A 127 3.16 5.63 2.47
CA LYS A 127 1.73 5.86 2.74
C LYS A 127 1.01 6.29 1.47
N ILE A 128 -0.15 5.72 1.19
CA ILE A 128 -1.02 6.16 0.10
C ILE A 128 -1.65 7.50 0.45
N ILE A 129 -1.42 8.51 -0.40
CA ILE A 129 -2.01 9.84 -0.27
C ILE A 129 -3.05 10.13 -1.37
N ASP A 130 -3.07 9.32 -2.42
CA ASP A 130 -4.07 9.36 -3.48
C ASP A 130 -4.26 7.94 -4.04
N GLU A 131 -5.40 7.33 -3.74
CA GLU A 131 -5.74 5.98 -4.19
C GLU A 131 -6.13 5.90 -5.68
N ARG A 132 -6.47 7.02 -6.32
CA ARG A 132 -6.86 7.02 -7.74
C ARG A 132 -5.65 7.09 -8.66
N GLN A 133 -4.66 7.88 -8.27
CA GLN A 133 -3.41 8.05 -9.01
C GLN A 133 -2.26 7.20 -8.45
N MET A 134 -2.54 6.39 -7.42
CA MET A 134 -1.54 5.64 -6.64
C MET A 134 -0.32 6.49 -6.29
N ARG A 135 -0.57 7.67 -5.71
CA ARG A 135 0.48 8.54 -5.19
C ARG A 135 0.79 8.20 -3.76
N LEU A 136 2.08 8.18 -3.47
CA LEU A 136 2.65 7.80 -2.20
C LEU A 136 3.40 8.98 -1.54
N SER A 137 3.56 8.86 -0.23
CA SER A 137 4.39 9.74 0.59
C SER A 137 5.31 8.94 1.50
N THR A 138 6.53 9.43 1.68
CA THR A 138 7.49 8.95 2.69
C THR A 138 7.83 10.04 3.71
N GLY A 139 6.95 11.04 3.84
CA GLY A 139 7.19 12.24 4.63
C GLY A 139 7.44 11.96 6.12
N ASP A 140 6.76 10.95 6.66
CA ASP A 140 6.86 10.58 8.07
C ASP A 140 8.20 9.87 8.38
N GLU A 141 8.63 9.92 9.65
CA GLU A 141 9.90 9.32 10.09
C GLU A 141 9.90 7.79 10.02
N ASP A 142 8.74 7.16 10.25
CA ASP A 142 8.55 5.72 10.12
C ASP A 142 8.54 5.26 8.64
N LEU A 143 8.46 6.18 7.68
CA LEU A 143 8.40 5.87 6.26
C LEU A 143 9.73 6.11 5.56
N GLY A 144 9.93 5.40 4.45
CA GLY A 144 11.15 5.43 3.66
C GLY A 144 11.73 4.04 3.43
N VAL A 145 12.98 3.99 3.02
CA VAL A 145 13.69 2.76 2.71
C VAL A 145 13.83 1.90 3.97
N ILE A 146 13.48 0.62 3.85
CA ILE A 146 13.60 -0.40 4.91
C ILE A 146 14.70 -1.44 4.61
N LYS A 147 15.04 -1.61 3.33
CA LYS A 147 16.16 -2.44 2.86
C LYS A 147 16.77 -1.80 1.61
N ALA A 148 18.10 -1.76 1.57
CA ALA A 148 18.85 -1.23 0.43
C ALA A 148 20.02 -2.15 0.09
N TYR A 149 20.48 -2.05 -1.15
CA TYR A 149 21.62 -2.80 -1.66
C TYR A 149 22.73 -1.83 -2.09
N CYS A 150 23.98 -2.27 -1.95
CA CYS A 150 25.13 -1.45 -2.31
C CYS A 150 25.22 -1.29 -3.84
N ASN A 151 25.32 -0.06 -4.31
CA ASN A 151 25.40 0.26 -5.74
C ASN A 151 26.65 -0.30 -6.45
N ARG A 152 27.67 -0.75 -5.69
CA ARG A 152 28.92 -1.31 -6.24
C ARG A 152 28.95 -2.83 -6.33
N CYS A 153 28.39 -3.52 -5.33
CA CYS A 153 28.58 -4.96 -5.15
C CYS A 153 27.29 -5.70 -4.79
N MET A 154 26.15 -5.02 -4.79
CA MET A 154 24.82 -5.57 -4.49
C MET A 154 24.66 -6.21 -3.09
N THR A 155 25.68 -6.09 -2.22
CA THR A 155 25.58 -6.54 -0.83
C THR A 155 24.59 -5.66 -0.08
N GLY A 156 23.72 -6.27 0.73
CA GLY A 156 22.77 -5.52 1.56
C GLY A 156 23.48 -4.54 2.50
N LEU A 157 23.04 -3.29 2.50
CA LEU A 157 23.62 -2.25 3.34
C LEU A 157 23.17 -2.40 4.81
N VAL A 158 24.02 -1.97 5.73
CA VAL A 158 23.76 -1.97 7.17
C VAL A 158 23.77 -0.55 7.70
N ARG A 159 22.83 -0.23 8.59
CA ARG A 159 22.78 1.09 9.23
C ARG A 159 23.85 1.18 10.32
N LYS A 160 24.75 2.16 10.20
CA LYS A 160 25.80 2.46 11.18
C LYS A 160 25.95 3.98 11.32
N ASP A 161 25.82 4.50 12.54
CA ASP A 161 25.96 5.93 12.85
C ASP A 161 25.08 6.85 11.97
N GLY A 162 23.85 6.41 11.70
CA GLY A 162 22.89 7.15 10.86
C GLY A 162 23.15 7.10 9.35
N LYS A 163 24.19 6.37 8.90
CA LYS A 163 24.52 6.15 7.48
C LYS A 163 24.32 4.68 7.10
N LEU A 164 24.27 4.40 5.79
CA LEU A 164 24.26 3.04 5.27
C LEU A 164 25.65 2.67 4.80
N VAL A 165 26.20 1.59 5.36
CA VAL A 165 27.56 1.12 5.08
C VAL A 165 27.50 -0.31 4.53
N CYS A 166 28.23 -0.55 3.45
CA CYS A 166 28.38 -1.88 2.88
C CYS A 166 29.41 -2.70 3.68
N PRO A 167 29.03 -3.87 4.24
CA PRO A 167 29.96 -4.70 4.99
C PRO A 167 31.01 -5.39 4.10
N SER A 168 30.77 -5.51 2.78
CA SER A 168 31.69 -6.18 1.85
C SER A 168 32.75 -5.24 1.26
N CYS A 169 32.35 -4.06 0.77
CA CYS A 169 33.27 -3.14 0.09
C CYS A 169 33.50 -1.80 0.80
N ALA A 170 32.98 -1.65 2.02
CA ALA A 170 33.06 -0.43 2.84
C ALA A 170 32.45 0.85 2.22
N ASN A 171 31.75 0.74 1.08
CA ASN A 171 31.07 1.87 0.46
C ASN A 171 30.01 2.44 1.42
N THR A 172 29.97 3.77 1.53
CA THR A 172 29.00 4.47 2.37
C THR A 172 28.03 5.23 1.49
N GLU A 173 26.74 5.07 1.77
CA GLU A 173 25.65 5.63 0.99
C GLU A 173 24.60 6.29 1.90
N THR A 174 23.85 7.22 1.33
CA THR A 174 22.73 7.89 2.01
C THR A 174 21.42 7.47 1.37
N ARG A 175 20.37 7.33 2.18
CA ARG A 175 18.98 7.10 1.75
C ARG A 175 18.03 7.80 2.73
N LYS A 176 16.78 8.04 2.33
CA LYS A 176 15.70 8.37 3.26
C LYS A 176 15.31 7.08 3.99
N THR A 177 16.02 6.77 5.06
CA THR A 177 15.77 5.56 5.85
C THR A 177 14.53 5.72 6.73
N SER A 178 13.77 4.64 6.84
CA SER A 178 12.75 4.47 7.87
C SER A 178 13.40 4.14 9.22
N SER A 179 12.73 4.46 10.32
CA SER A 179 13.06 3.92 11.65
C SER A 179 13.12 2.38 11.67
N ALA A 180 12.36 1.70 10.80
CA ALA A 180 12.29 0.25 10.69
C ALA A 180 13.41 -0.39 9.84
N TYR A 181 14.40 0.39 9.37
CA TYR A 181 15.45 -0.13 8.49
C TYR A 181 16.20 -1.32 9.11
N GLY A 182 16.24 -2.44 8.38
CA GLY A 182 16.96 -3.64 8.79
C GLY A 182 16.32 -4.46 9.91
N LEU A 183 15.16 -4.05 10.44
CA LEU A 183 14.45 -4.78 11.49
C LEU A 183 13.61 -5.96 10.95
N GLY A 184 13.38 -6.00 9.63
CA GLY A 184 12.49 -7.00 9.01
C GLY A 184 11.02 -6.82 9.39
N VAL A 185 10.64 -5.64 9.89
CA VAL A 185 9.25 -5.31 10.26
C VAL A 185 8.68 -4.30 9.28
N VAL A 186 7.40 -4.47 8.95
CA VAL A 186 6.61 -3.57 8.11
C VAL A 186 5.56 -2.84 8.92
#